data_AF-A0A818RD77-F1
#
_entry.id   AF-A0A818RD77-F1
#
_cell.length_a   1.000
_cell.length_b   1.000
_cell.length_c   1.000
_cell.angle_alpha   90.00
_cell.angle_beta   90.00
_cell.angle_gamma   90.00
#
_symmetry.space_group_name_H-M   'P 1'
#
loop_
_entity.id
_entity.type
_entity.pdbx_description
1 polymer ?
#
loop_
_entity_poly.entity_id
_entity_poly.type
_entity_poly.pdbx_seq_one_letter_code
_entity_poly.pdbx_strand_id
1 'polypeptide(L)'
;MSTEQETEIFSTNFVSVGQSRGGPHGVGDPNDKSLRKVEIEVCIPGIIRDRAHREKCQEPIEEFGKCGEQHGVWAVLKCRKEVKNMNNCLIKWFHDENFREECTQMYLDERKQYRETGIIRKPIRRPYYINPEKEKERITKIRAEYERLEHKDNH
;
A
#
# COMPACT_ATOMS: atom_id res chain seq x y z
N MET A 1 40.63 58.60 15.78
CA MET A 1 39.74 57.84 16.68
C MET A 1 39.04 56.81 15.79
N SER A 2 39.77 55.79 15.32
CA SER A 2 39.96 54.48 15.99
C SER A 2 38.62 53.72 15.99
N THR A 3 38.33 52.88 14.98
CA THR A 3 38.54 51.40 14.96
C THR A 3 37.90 50.75 16.20
N GLU A 4 36.96 49.81 16.11
CA GLU A 4 37.19 48.40 15.71
C GLU A 4 35.85 47.66 15.46
N GLN A 5 35.85 46.74 14.49
CA GLN A 5 34.98 45.56 14.45
C GLN A 5 35.61 44.47 15.34
N GLU A 6 34.80 43.60 15.95
CA GLU A 6 34.92 42.12 15.99
C GLU A 6 33.89 41.52 16.97
N THR A 7 32.89 40.76 16.48
CA THR A 7 32.80 39.28 16.45
C THR A 7 32.64 38.67 17.84
N GLU A 8 31.54 37.97 18.14
CA GLU A 8 31.39 36.49 18.15
C GLU A 8 30.26 36.22 19.19
N ILE A 9 29.35 35.24 19.19
CA ILE A 9 29.28 33.90 18.61
C ILE A 9 27.80 33.43 18.76
N PHE A 10 27.24 32.88 17.68
CA PHE A 10 26.46 31.63 17.69
C PHE A 10 25.20 31.52 18.59
N SER A 11 24.14 32.26 18.24
CA SER A 11 22.78 31.75 18.51
C SER A 11 22.39 30.80 17.38
N THR A 12 23.00 29.61 17.36
CA THR A 12 22.46 28.54 16.52
C THR A 12 21.01 28.32 16.87
N ASN A 13 20.18 28.42 15.84
CA ASN A 13 18.98 27.64 15.64
C ASN A 13 19.03 26.32 16.42
N PHE A 14 18.53 26.34 17.65
CA PHE A 14 17.98 25.16 18.27
C PHE A 14 16.66 24.91 17.55
N VAL A 15 16.71 24.29 16.37
CA VAL A 15 15.56 23.57 15.86
C VAL A 15 15.29 22.49 16.89
N SER A 16 14.25 22.69 17.69
CA SER A 16 13.71 21.67 18.56
C SER A 16 13.36 20.45 17.70
N VAL A 17 14.30 19.51 17.59
CA VAL A 17 14.03 18.14 17.19
C VAL A 17 13.08 17.59 18.25
N GLY A 18 11.79 17.54 17.93
CA GLY A 18 10.79 16.80 18.72
C GLY A 18 9.78 17.62 19.52
N GLN A 19 9.26 18.73 18.99
CA GLN A 19 8.08 19.37 19.59
C GLN A 19 6.77 18.70 19.10
N SER A 20 6.19 17.95 20.03
CA SER A 20 4.81 17.49 20.09
C SER A 20 4.34 16.63 18.92
N ARG A 21 4.59 15.32 19.03
CA ARG A 21 3.66 14.37 18.42
C ARG A 21 2.30 14.59 19.08
N GLY A 22 1.46 15.42 18.47
CA GLY A 22 0.14 15.76 18.99
C GLY A 22 -0.83 14.57 18.94
N GLY A 23 -2.08 14.82 19.33
CA GLY A 23 -3.14 13.82 19.30
C GLY A 23 -3.12 12.83 20.48
N PRO A 24 -4.16 12.00 20.60
CA PRO A 24 -4.42 11.18 21.79
C PRO A 24 -3.36 10.09 22.04
N HIS A 25 -2.67 9.63 20.98
CA HIS A 25 -1.65 8.58 21.06
C HIS A 25 -0.23 9.08 20.75
N GLY A 26 -0.02 10.39 20.68
CA GLY A 26 1.29 10.94 20.37
C GLY A 26 1.80 10.49 19.00
N VAL A 27 0.94 10.44 17.99
CA VAL A 27 1.27 10.06 16.59
C VAL A 27 0.82 11.11 15.57
N GLY A 28 0.34 12.26 16.03
CA GLY A 28 -0.18 13.36 15.24
C GLY A 28 -1.68 13.60 15.49
N ASP A 29 -2.16 14.77 15.09
CA ASP A 29 -3.57 15.17 15.20
C ASP A 29 -4.46 14.34 14.24
N PRO A 30 -5.51 13.65 14.73
CA PRO A 30 -6.49 12.97 13.89
C PRO A 30 -7.16 13.82 12.81
N ASN A 31 -7.35 15.12 13.06
CA ASN A 31 -8.11 15.99 12.17
C ASN A 31 -7.24 16.73 11.14
N ASP A 32 -5.91 16.61 11.25
CA ASP A 32 -4.97 17.17 10.29
C ASP A 32 -5.12 16.46 8.92
N LYS A 33 -5.40 17.25 7.88
CA LYS A 33 -5.55 16.80 6.49
C LYS A 33 -4.33 17.09 5.61
N SER A 34 -3.29 17.71 6.15
CA SER A 34 -2.07 17.97 5.39
C SER A 34 -1.38 16.66 5.00
N LEU A 35 -0.82 16.63 3.79
CA LEU A 35 -0.09 15.48 3.27
C LEU A 35 1.42 15.73 3.36
N ARG A 36 2.13 14.77 3.93
CA ARG A 36 3.59 14.75 4.00
C ARG A 36 4.16 14.22 2.68
N LYS A 37 5.41 14.55 2.38
CA LYS A 37 6.10 14.08 1.17
C LYS A 37 6.02 12.55 0.98
N VAL A 38 6.26 11.78 2.04
CA VAL A 38 6.16 10.30 2.01
C VAL A 38 4.73 9.83 1.66
N GLU A 39 3.72 10.56 2.11
CA GLU A 39 2.33 10.18 1.87
C GLU A 39 1.94 10.43 0.41
N ILE A 40 2.44 11.54 -0.14
CA ILE A 40 2.25 11.94 -1.55
C ILE A 40 3.02 11.01 -2.49
N GLU A 41 4.27 10.67 -2.17
CA GLU A 41 5.17 9.95 -3.08
C GLU A 41 5.12 8.42 -2.92
N VAL A 42 4.67 7.92 -1.77
CA VAL A 42 4.74 6.48 -1.45
C VAL A 42 3.39 5.92 -1.02
N CYS A 43 2.74 6.49 0.00
CA CYS A 43 1.54 5.88 0.58
C CYS A 43 0.34 5.91 -0.37
N ILE A 44 -0.03 7.09 -0.87
CA ILE A 44 -1.16 7.25 -1.78
C ILE A 44 -0.90 6.53 -3.12
N PRO A 45 0.29 6.66 -3.75
CA PRO A 45 0.66 5.83 -4.91
C PRO A 45 0.57 4.32 -4.64
N GLY A 46 0.90 3.87 -3.44
CA GLY A 46 0.75 2.48 -3.01
C GLY A 46 -0.70 2.01 -3.01
N ILE A 47 -1.61 2.82 -2.47
CA ILE A 47 -3.06 2.55 -2.44
C ILE A 47 -3.63 2.54 -3.86
N ILE A 48 -3.28 3.52 -4.68
CA ILE A 48 -3.68 3.59 -6.10
C ILE A 48 -3.27 2.31 -6.82
N ARG A 49 -2.02 1.86 -6.64
CA ARG A 49 -1.53 0.62 -7.25
C ARG A 49 -2.34 -0.60 -6.81
N ASP A 50 -2.53 -0.80 -5.50
CA ASP A 50 -3.25 -1.96 -4.97
C ASP A 50 -4.72 -1.97 -5.45
N ARG A 51 -5.42 -0.83 -5.39
CA ARG A 51 -6.79 -0.70 -5.89
C ARG A 51 -6.89 -0.88 -7.39
N ALA A 52 -5.97 -0.29 -8.17
CA ALA A 52 -5.95 -0.47 -9.63
C ALA A 52 -5.79 -1.96 -9.99
N HIS A 53 -4.92 -2.69 -9.30
CA HIS A 53 -4.79 -4.12 -9.50
C HIS A 53 -6.06 -4.90 -9.14
N ARG A 54 -6.69 -4.57 -8.01
CA ARG A 54 -7.84 -5.35 -7.50
C ARG A 54 -9.16 -5.03 -8.15
N GLU A 55 -9.39 -3.78 -8.52
CA GLU A 55 -10.72 -3.30 -8.93
C GLU A 55 -10.80 -2.96 -10.42
N LYS A 56 -9.69 -2.56 -11.05
CA LYS A 56 -9.74 -1.93 -12.38
C LYS A 56 -9.03 -2.72 -13.48
N CYS A 57 -7.92 -3.39 -13.15
CA CYS A 57 -7.04 -4.04 -14.12
C CYS A 57 -7.03 -5.57 -13.98
N GLN A 58 -8.12 -6.18 -13.51
CA GLN A 58 -8.21 -7.63 -13.29
C GLN A 58 -7.90 -8.43 -14.56
N GLU A 59 -8.52 -8.08 -15.68
CA GLU A 59 -8.35 -8.79 -16.96
C GLU A 59 -6.87 -8.88 -17.42
N PRO A 60 -6.12 -7.76 -17.59
CA PRO A 60 -4.73 -7.86 -18.02
C PRO A 60 -3.82 -8.50 -16.96
N ILE A 61 -4.19 -8.45 -15.67
CA ILE A 61 -3.48 -9.16 -14.60
C ILE A 61 -3.68 -10.67 -14.72
N GLU A 62 -4.89 -11.12 -15.05
CA GLU A 62 -5.18 -12.53 -15.28
C GLU A 62 -4.45 -13.06 -16.51
N GLU A 63 -4.42 -12.30 -17.61
CA GLU A 63 -3.65 -12.67 -18.80
C GLU A 63 -2.16 -12.81 -18.49
N PHE A 64 -1.59 -11.83 -17.79
CA PHE A 64 -0.20 -11.87 -17.37
C PHE A 64 0.07 -13.04 -16.41
N GLY A 65 -0.83 -13.28 -15.45
CA GLY A 65 -0.76 -14.40 -14.51
C GLY A 65 -0.75 -15.75 -15.23
N LYS A 66 -1.68 -15.96 -16.17
CA LYS A 66 -1.75 -17.18 -16.99
C LYS A 66 -0.48 -17.39 -17.81
N CYS A 67 0.02 -16.34 -18.46
CA CYS A 67 1.28 -16.41 -19.22
C CYS A 67 2.49 -16.72 -18.31
N GLY A 68 2.53 -16.10 -17.13
CA GLY A 68 3.55 -16.32 -16.12
C GLY A 68 3.60 -17.76 -15.62
N GLU A 69 2.44 -18.39 -15.43
CA GLU A 69 2.37 -19.80 -15.04
C GLU A 69 2.79 -20.76 -16.15
N GLN A 70 2.47 -20.44 -17.41
CA GLN A 70 2.84 -21.28 -18.55
C GLN A 70 4.35 -21.26 -18.83
N HIS A 71 5.00 -20.11 -18.68
CA HIS A 71 6.41 -19.94 -19.04
C HIS A 71 7.37 -19.91 -17.84
N GLY A 72 6.85 -19.79 -16.62
CA GLY A 72 7.65 -19.73 -15.40
C GLY A 72 8.75 -18.68 -15.48
N VAL A 73 10.01 -19.10 -15.30
CA VAL A 73 11.20 -18.22 -15.36
C VAL A 73 11.32 -17.52 -16.72
N TRP A 74 10.81 -18.10 -17.80
CA TRP A 74 10.86 -17.53 -19.15
C TRP A 74 9.81 -16.42 -19.40
N ALA A 75 8.93 -16.15 -18.44
CA ALA A 75 7.88 -15.14 -18.57
C ALA A 75 8.42 -13.73 -18.86
N VAL A 76 9.59 -13.36 -18.34
CA VAL A 76 10.22 -12.05 -18.60
C VAL A 76 10.53 -11.85 -20.09
N LEU A 77 10.79 -12.94 -20.83
CA LEU A 77 11.05 -12.90 -22.26
C LEU A 77 9.79 -13.13 -23.08
N LYS A 78 8.91 -14.05 -22.66
CA LYS A 78 7.75 -14.50 -23.44
C LYS A 78 6.48 -13.68 -23.20
N CYS A 79 6.29 -13.12 -22.00
CA CYS A 79 5.06 -12.43 -21.61
C CYS A 79 5.14 -10.90 -21.75
N ARG A 80 5.99 -10.38 -22.65
CA ARG A 80 6.22 -8.92 -22.79
C ARG A 80 4.97 -8.17 -23.22
N LYS A 81 4.11 -8.80 -24.01
CA LYS A 81 2.86 -8.21 -24.51
C LYS A 81 1.87 -8.03 -23.36
N GLU A 82 1.68 -9.06 -22.56
CA GLU A 82 0.79 -9.10 -21.40
C GLU A 82 1.26 -8.09 -20.34
N VAL A 83 2.58 -8.01 -20.08
CA VAL A 83 3.16 -6.99 -19.21
C VAL A 83 2.88 -5.57 -19.72
N LYS A 84 3.00 -5.33 -21.03
CA LYS A 84 2.70 -4.02 -21.63
C LYS A 84 1.23 -3.65 -21.44
N ASN A 85 0.31 -4.59 -21.70
CA ASN A 85 -1.12 -4.38 -21.51
C ASN A 85 -1.46 -4.06 -20.05
N MET A 86 -0.91 -4.84 -19.11
CA MET A 86 -1.08 -4.61 -17.68
C MET A 86 -0.55 -3.24 -17.26
N ASN A 87 0.68 -2.88 -17.66
CA ASN A 87 1.27 -1.58 -17.32
C ASN A 87 0.47 -0.42 -17.90
N ASN A 88 -0.03 -0.53 -19.14
CA ASN A 88 -0.88 0.50 -19.75
C ASN A 88 -2.16 0.74 -18.94
N CYS A 89 -2.80 -0.34 -18.46
CA CYS A 89 -3.97 -0.22 -17.59
C CYS A 89 -3.62 0.49 -16.27
N LEU A 90 -2.53 0.07 -15.60
CA LEU A 90 -2.13 0.66 -14.32
C LEU A 90 -1.76 2.13 -14.45
N ILE A 91 -1.02 2.51 -15.50
CA ILE A 91 -0.62 3.89 -15.77
C ILE A 91 -1.86 4.77 -16.01
N LYS A 92 -2.86 4.28 -16.75
CA LYS A 92 -4.12 5.02 -16.96
C LYS A 92 -4.76 5.42 -15.64
N TRP A 93 -4.90 4.47 -14.70
CA TRP A 93 -5.52 4.74 -13.40
C TRP A 93 -4.61 5.51 -12.44
N PHE A 94 -3.30 5.41 -12.62
CA PHE A 94 -2.36 6.21 -11.84
C PHE A 94 -2.48 7.72 -12.10
N HIS A 95 -2.80 8.10 -13.33
CA HIS A 95 -2.97 9.49 -13.74
C HIS A 95 -4.42 9.98 -13.68
N ASP A 96 -5.37 9.14 -13.27
CA ASP A 96 -6.77 9.55 -13.11
C ASP A 96 -6.94 10.37 -11.83
N GLU A 97 -7.33 11.64 -11.97
CA GLU A 97 -7.42 12.59 -10.84
C GLU A 97 -8.51 12.18 -9.85
N ASN A 98 -9.69 11.79 -10.34
CA ASN A 98 -10.80 11.34 -9.50
C ASN A 98 -10.41 10.11 -8.66
N PHE A 99 -9.75 9.14 -9.29
CA PHE A 99 -9.28 7.95 -8.60
C PHE A 99 -8.19 8.26 -7.57
N ARG A 100 -7.30 9.20 -7.88
CA ARG A 100 -6.28 9.67 -6.94
C ARG A 100 -6.91 10.38 -5.73
N GLU A 101 -7.94 11.18 -5.93
CA GLU A 101 -8.68 11.84 -4.85
C GLU A 101 -9.37 10.82 -3.93
N GLU A 102 -10.05 9.82 -4.50
CA GLU A 102 -10.64 8.73 -3.72
C GLU A 102 -9.59 7.99 -2.88
N CYS A 103 -8.45 7.62 -3.48
CA CYS A 103 -7.37 6.93 -2.78
C CYS A 103 -6.74 7.81 -1.69
N THR A 104 -6.70 9.12 -1.91
CA THR A 104 -6.22 10.09 -0.92
C THR A 104 -7.17 10.16 0.28
N GLN A 105 -8.48 10.17 0.03
CA GLN A 105 -9.48 10.15 1.10
C GLN A 105 -9.39 8.86 1.92
N MET A 106 -9.27 7.70 1.25
CA MET A 106 -9.05 6.42 1.94
C MET A 106 -7.80 6.44 2.82
N TYR A 107 -6.69 6.99 2.32
CA TYR A 107 -5.48 7.16 3.10
C TYR A 107 -5.69 8.03 4.35
N LEU A 108 -6.36 9.17 4.19
CA LEU A 108 -6.65 10.08 5.29
C LEU A 108 -7.54 9.44 6.34
N ASP A 109 -8.53 8.65 5.93
CA ASP A 109 -9.43 7.93 6.84
C ASP A 109 -8.68 6.85 7.65
N GLU A 110 -7.80 6.08 7.00
CA GLU A 110 -6.96 5.10 7.69
C GLU A 110 -5.96 5.76 8.63
N ARG A 111 -5.37 6.87 8.20
CA ARG A 111 -4.46 7.67 9.03
C ARG A 111 -5.17 8.26 10.23
N LYS A 112 -6.38 8.78 10.05
CA LYS A 112 -7.23 9.28 11.14
C LYS A 112 -7.50 8.16 12.14
N GLN A 113 -7.94 6.99 11.69
CA GLN A 113 -8.19 5.85 12.58
C GLN A 113 -6.92 5.45 13.35
N TYR A 114 -5.76 5.42 12.69
CA TYR A 114 -4.49 5.13 13.36
C TYR A 114 -4.14 6.20 14.41
N ARG A 115 -4.35 7.49 14.10
CA ARG A 115 -4.09 8.58 15.04
C ARG A 115 -5.08 8.60 16.21
N GLU A 116 -6.33 8.17 16.01
CA GLU A 116 -7.38 8.08 17.04
C GLU A 116 -7.23 6.85 17.94
N THR A 117 -6.81 5.71 17.39
CA THR A 117 -6.84 4.42 18.12
C THR A 117 -5.45 3.87 18.45
N GLY A 118 -4.40 4.35 17.78
CA GLY A 118 -3.06 3.76 17.83
C GLY A 118 -2.92 2.41 17.12
N ILE A 119 -4.00 1.86 16.53
CA ILE A 119 -4.00 0.52 15.93
C ILE A 119 -3.67 0.61 14.44
N ILE A 120 -2.60 -0.08 14.03
CA ILE A 120 -2.20 -0.18 12.62
C ILE A 120 -3.03 -1.26 11.93
N ARG A 121 -3.69 -0.91 10.83
CA ARG A 121 -4.32 -1.90 9.94
C ARG A 121 -3.22 -2.72 9.26
N LYS A 122 -3.27 -4.04 9.44
CA LYS A 122 -2.36 -4.94 8.73
C LYS A 122 -2.82 -5.05 7.27
N PRO A 123 -1.97 -4.72 6.28
CA PRO A 123 -2.34 -4.91 4.88
C PRO A 123 -2.48 -6.40 4.60
N ILE A 124 -3.61 -6.79 4.01
CA ILE A 124 -3.83 -8.17 3.58
C ILE A 124 -2.96 -8.43 2.35
N ARG A 125 -1.92 -9.25 2.52
CA ARG A 125 -1.03 -9.66 1.42
C ARG A 125 -1.68 -10.77 0.59
N ARG A 126 -2.74 -10.45 -0.15
CA ARG A 126 -3.31 -11.35 -1.16
C ARG A 126 -2.68 -11.08 -2.52
N PRO A 127 -2.22 -12.12 -3.26
CA PRO A 127 -1.71 -11.96 -4.61
C PRO A 127 -2.81 -11.39 -5.52
N TYR A 128 -2.41 -10.61 -6.52
CA TYR A 128 -3.35 -10.00 -7.47
C TYR A 128 -3.90 -11.01 -8.47
N TYR A 129 -3.08 -12.01 -8.82
CA TYR A 129 -3.49 -13.15 -9.62
C TYR A 129 -3.56 -14.39 -8.74
N ILE A 130 -4.69 -15.09 -8.82
CA ILE A 130 -4.93 -16.37 -8.14
C ILE A 130 -5.29 -17.38 -9.22
N ASN A 131 -4.53 -18.47 -9.32
CA ASN A 131 -4.90 -19.56 -10.20
C ASN A 131 -6.17 -20.24 -9.65
N PRO A 132 -7.27 -20.26 -10.41
CA PRO A 132 -8.56 -20.74 -9.92
C PRO A 132 -8.57 -22.25 -9.62
N GLU A 133 -7.77 -23.04 -10.32
CA GLU A 133 -7.67 -24.50 -10.10
C GLU A 133 -6.91 -24.80 -8.81
N LYS A 134 -5.73 -24.19 -8.63
CA LYS A 134 -4.94 -24.32 -7.39
C LYS A 134 -5.68 -23.78 -6.18
N GLU A 135 -6.44 -22.70 -6.37
CA GLU A 135 -7.29 -22.13 -5.32
C GLU A 135 -8.40 -23.09 -4.90
N LYS A 136 -9.12 -23.67 -5.87
CA LYS A 136 -10.15 -24.69 -5.61
C LYS A 136 -9.56 -25.90 -4.89
N GLU A 137 -8.37 -26.34 -5.28
CA GLU A 137 -7.67 -27.44 -4.61
C GLU A 137 -7.32 -27.07 -3.16
N ARG A 138 -6.78 -25.87 -2.91
CA ARG A 138 -6.47 -25.39 -1.57
C ARG A 138 -7.70 -25.32 -0.68
N ILE A 139 -8.80 -24.74 -1.19
CA ILE A 139 -10.06 -24.63 -0.47
C ILE A 139 -10.63 -26.02 -0.15
N THR A 140 -10.57 -26.95 -1.10
CA THR A 140 -11.03 -28.34 -0.90
C THR A 140 -10.24 -29.03 0.21
N LYS A 141 -8.91 -28.89 0.21
CA LYS A 141 -8.05 -29.46 1.26
C LYS A 141 -8.37 -28.90 2.64
N ILE A 142 -8.56 -27.58 2.72
CA ILE A 142 -8.94 -26.88 3.96
C ILE A 142 -10.30 -27.39 4.47
N ARG A 143 -11.31 -27.48 3.59
CA ARG A 143 -12.64 -27.99 3.96
C ARG A 143 -12.57 -29.41 4.51
N ALA A 144 -11.85 -30.31 3.82
CA ALA A 144 -11.67 -31.68 4.27
C ALA A 144 -10.91 -31.77 5.62
N GLU A 145 -10.02 -30.82 5.91
CA GLU A 145 -9.33 -30.75 7.20
C GLU A 145 -10.28 -30.31 8.32
N TYR A 146 -11.11 -29.29 8.08
CA TYR A 146 -12.14 -28.87 9.04
C TYR A 146 -13.11 -30.01 9.36
N GLU A 147 -13.63 -30.71 8.34
CA GLU A 147 -14.51 -31.86 8.54
C GLU A 147 -13.83 -32.95 9.40
N ARG A 148 -12.53 -33.21 9.19
CA ARG A 148 -11.77 -34.16 10.03
C ARG A 148 -11.60 -33.71 11.48
N LEU A 149 -11.43 -32.41 11.73
CA LEU A 149 -11.31 -31.86 13.08
C LEU A 149 -12.66 -31.93 13.81
N GLU A 150 -13.74 -31.54 13.14
CA GLU A 150 -15.10 -31.65 13.68
C GLU A 150 -15.45 -33.10 14.02
N HIS A 151 -15.04 -34.07 13.20
CA HIS A 151 -15.24 -35.49 13.53
C HIS A 151 -14.42 -35.96 14.74
N LYS A 152 -13.28 -35.34 15.06
CA LYS A 152 -12.48 -35.68 16.26
C LYS A 152 -13.05 -35.07 17.53
N ASP A 153 -13.63 -33.88 17.45
CA ASP A 153 -14.21 -33.21 18.62
C ASP A 153 -15.55 -33.84 19.06
N ASN A 154 -16.17 -34.63 18.18
CA ASN A 154 -17.41 -35.36 18.44
C ASN A 154 -17.21 -36.80 18.94
N HIS A 155 -15.98 -37.25 19.22
CA HIS A 155 -15.69 -38.60 19.67
C HIS A 155 -14.79 -38.63 20.91
#